data_AF-A0A1F4QDN8-F1
#
_entry.id   AF-A0A1F4QDN8-F1
#
_cell.length_a   1.000
_cell.length_b   1.000
_cell.length_c   1.000
_cell.angle_alpha   90.00
_cell.angle_beta   90.00
_cell.angle_gamma   90.00
#
_symmetry.space_group_name_H-M   'P 1'
#
loop_
_entity.id
_entity.type
_entity.pdbx_description
1 polymer ?
#
loop_
_entity_poly.entity_id
_entity_poly.type
_entity_poly.pdbx_seq_one_letter_code
_entity_poly.pdbx_strand_id
1 'polypeptide(L)' 'MDAVTQSAPLPSLPRLGQPAPPFQAETTYGTLRLEDFKGSWRILFSHPADFTPVCTTEFVAFAQIAPELRQMA' A
#
# COMPACT_ATOMS: atom_id res chain seq x y z
N MET A 1 -21.88 -36.28 9.85
CA MET A 1 -22.31 -34.86 9.90
C MET A 1 -21.03 -34.09 10.16
N ASP A 2 -20.21 -33.98 9.12
CA ASP A 2 -18.82 -33.57 9.25
C ASP A 2 -18.70 -32.21 8.58
N ALA A 3 -19.00 -31.19 9.38
CA ALA A 3 -18.76 -29.80 9.00
C ALA A 3 -17.24 -29.59 8.99
N VAL A 4 -16.62 -29.80 7.83
CA VAL A 4 -15.27 -29.32 7.54
C VAL A 4 -15.35 -27.79 7.51
N THR A 5 -15.06 -27.18 8.65
CA THR A 5 -14.79 -25.74 8.72
C THR A 5 -13.56 -25.45 7.87
N GLN A 6 -13.77 -24.91 6.68
CA GLN A 6 -12.69 -24.45 5.81
C GLN A 6 -12.03 -23.25 6.50
N SER A 7 -10.88 -23.49 7.15
CA SER A 7 -10.02 -22.43 7.69
C SER A 7 -9.45 -21.64 6.52
N ALA A 8 -9.91 -20.41 6.32
CA ALA A 8 -9.26 -19.50 5.38
C ALA A 8 -7.76 -19.40 5.73
N PRO A 9 -6.86 -19.41 4.73
CA PRO A 9 -5.44 -19.29 5.00
C PRO A 9 -5.17 -17.97 5.73
N LEU A 10 -4.38 -18.04 6.80
CA LEU A 10 -3.98 -16.85 7.56
C LEU A 10 -3.30 -15.85 6.61
N PRO A 11 -3.61 -14.55 6.71
CA PRO A 11 -3.01 -13.55 5.83
C PRO A 11 -1.49 -13.57 6.00
N SER A 12 -0.79 -13.93 4.92
CA SER A 12 0.68 -13.95 4.88
C SER A 12 1.20 -12.65 4.28
N LEU A 13 2.38 -12.21 4.72
CA LEU A 13 3.02 -11.01 4.16
C LEU A 13 3.27 -11.16 2.65
N PRO A 14 3.17 -10.07 1.88
CA PRO A 14 3.57 -10.05 0.48
C PRO A 14 5.00 -10.57 0.29
N ARG A 15 5.23 -11.33 -0.78
CA ARG A 15 6.54 -11.87 -1.12
C ARG A 15 7.17 -11.12 -2.28
N LEU A 16 8.49 -10.97 -2.24
CA LEU A 16 9.26 -10.39 -3.35
C LEU A 16 9.03 -11.20 -4.63
N GLY A 17 8.92 -10.49 -5.76
CA GLY A 17 8.68 -11.09 -7.08
C GLY A 17 7.25 -11.58 -7.33
N GLN A 18 6.36 -11.53 -6.32
CA GLN A 18 4.95 -11.82 -6.52
C GLN A 18 4.16 -10.55 -6.85
N PRO A 19 3.04 -10.66 -7.59
CA PRO A 19 2.12 -9.55 -7.77
C PRO A 19 1.68 -8.98 -6.43
N ALA A 20 1.60 -7.65 -6.33
CA ALA A 20 1.06 -7.00 -5.14
C ALA A 20 -0.41 -7.43 -4.91
N PRO A 21 -0.84 -7.67 -3.66
CA PRO A 21 -2.23 -8.02 -3.38
C PRO A 21 -3.19 -6.93 -3.86
N PRO A 22 -4.33 -7.29 -4.47
CA PRO A 22 -5.32 -6.30 -4.87
C PRO A 22 -5.86 -5.58 -3.63
N PHE A 23 -6.03 -4.27 -3.74
CA PHE A 23 -6.67 -3.47 -2.71
C PHE A 23 -7.65 -2.47 -3.34
N GLN A 24 -8.62 -2.08 -2.52
CA GLN A 24 -9.47 -0.93 -2.72
C GLN A 24 -9.51 -0.18 -1.39
N ALA A 25 -9.18 1.11 -1.40
CA ALA A 25 -9.09 1.91 -0.19
C ALA A 25 -9.71 3.29 -0.39
N GLU A 26 -10.38 3.77 0.65
CA GLU A 26 -10.78 5.17 0.76
C GLU A 26 -9.54 6.01 1.05
N THR A 27 -9.35 7.08 0.28
CA THR A 27 -8.19 7.97 0.43
C THR A 27 -8.62 9.43 0.45
N THR A 28 -7.69 10.33 0.77
CA THR A 28 -7.91 11.78 0.67
C THR A 28 -8.15 12.28 -0.76
N TYR A 29 -7.97 11.42 -1.77
CA TYR A 29 -8.24 11.69 -3.18
C TYR A 29 -9.45 10.89 -3.72
N GLY A 30 -10.26 10.32 -2.83
CA GLY A 30 -11.37 9.41 -3.16
C GLY A 30 -10.96 7.93 -3.12
N THR A 31 -11.87 7.05 -3.51
CA THR A 31 -11.62 5.61 -3.56
C THR A 31 -10.62 5.26 -4.65
N LEU A 32 -9.55 4.54 -4.29
CA LEU A 32 -8.52 4.10 -5.23
C LEU A 32 -8.34 2.58 -5.17
N ARG A 33 -8.07 1.97 -6.32
CA ARG A 33 -7.76 0.55 -6.47
C ARG A 33 -6.35 0.37 -7.01
N LEU A 34 -5.68 -0.72 -6.65
CA LEU A 34 -4.36 -1.07 -7.21
C LEU A 34 -4.37 -1.07 -8.75
N GLU A 35 -5.48 -1.42 -9.37
CA GLU A 35 -5.63 -1.50 -10.82
C GLU A 35 -5.67 -0.14 -11.54
N ASP A 36 -6.05 0.93 -10.83
CA ASP A 36 -6.12 2.28 -11.39
C ASP A 36 -4.73 2.84 -11.74
N PHE A 37 -3.69 2.10 -11.33
CA PHE A 37 -2.30 2.46 -11.33
C PHE A 37 -1.44 1.64 -12.31
N LYS A 38 -2.04 0.91 -13.25
CA LYS A 38 -1.31 0.07 -14.22
C LYS A 38 -0.29 0.88 -15.03
N GLY A 39 0.88 0.30 -15.28
CA GLY A 39 1.89 0.84 -16.19
C GLY A 39 2.90 1.83 -15.59
N SER A 40 3.02 1.91 -14.27
CA SER A 40 4.07 2.70 -13.61
C SER A 40 4.36 2.16 -12.21
N TRP A 41 5.56 2.42 -11.67
CA TRP A 41 5.94 1.99 -10.32
C TRP A 41 5.08 2.60 -9.21
N ARG A 42 4.85 1.84 -8.14
CA ARG A 42 4.11 2.27 -6.95
C ARG A 42 4.88 1.97 -5.67
N ILE A 43 4.86 2.92 -4.76
CA ILE A 43 5.37 2.79 -3.39
C ILE A 43 4.17 2.96 -2.47
N LEU A 44 3.76 1.86 -1.82
CA LEU A 44 2.77 1.87 -0.75
C LEU A 44 3.51 1.81 0.57
N PHE A 45 3.33 2.81 1.42
CA PHE A 45 3.93 2.87 2.76
C PHE A 45 2.85 3.17 3.79
N SER A 46 3.11 2.78 5.04
CA SER A 46 2.25 3.07 6.18
C SER A 46 3.04 3.79 7.25
N HIS A 47 2.34 4.54 8.08
CA HIS A 47 2.85 5.16 9.29
C HIS A 47 1.89 4.85 10.46
N PRO A 48 2.38 4.75 11.71
CA PRO A 48 1.54 4.36 12.84
C PRO A 48 0.35 5.28 13.12
N ALA A 49 0.54 6.60 13.05
CA ALA A 49 -0.50 7.59 13.33
C ALA A 49 -0.13 8.99 12.83
N ASP A 50 -1.16 9.74 12.41
CA ASP A 50 -1.06 11.16 12.08
C ASP A 50 -0.61 11.99 13.30
N PHE A 51 0.03 13.14 13.03
CA PHE A 51 0.48 14.11 14.05
C PHE A 51 1.49 13.57 15.08
N THR A 52 2.25 12.53 14.72
CA THR A 52 3.39 12.06 15.51
C THR A 52 4.70 12.53 14.88
N PRO A 53 5.71 12.91 15.70
CA PRO A 53 6.87 13.67 15.22
C PRO A 53 7.65 12.94 14.12
N VAL A 54 7.84 11.62 14.25
CA VAL A 54 8.56 10.81 13.26
C VAL A 54 7.77 10.71 11.95
N CYS A 55 6.49 10.35 12.02
CA CYS A 55 5.66 10.20 10.83
C CYS A 55 5.56 11.51 10.03
N THR A 56 5.46 12.65 10.71
CA THR A 56 5.48 13.96 10.04
C THR A 56 6.78 14.20 9.29
N THR A 57 7.93 13.85 9.88
CA THR A 57 9.22 14.00 9.19
C THR A 57 9.36 13.04 7.99
N GLU A 58 8.85 11.82 8.10
CA GLU A 58 8.85 10.84 6.99
C GLU A 58 8.01 11.33 5.81
N PHE A 59 6.81 11.88 6.07
CA PHE A 59 5.97 12.46 5.03
C PHE A 59 6.63 13.65 4.33
N VAL A 60 7.29 14.53 5.08
CA VAL A 60 8.04 15.67 4.50
C VAL A 60 9.18 15.16 3.62
N ALA A 61 9.92 14.14 4.05
CA ALA A 61 10.98 13.55 3.25
C ALA A 61 10.45 12.95 1.93
N PHE A 62 9.34 12.21 1.98
CA PHE A 62 8.69 11.70 0.76
C PHE A 62 8.20 12.82 -0.16
N ALA A 63 7.65 13.91 0.40
CA ALA A 63 7.20 15.06 -0.39
C ALA A 63 8.36 15.75 -1.12
N GLN A 64 9.54 15.80 -0.50
CA GLN A 64 10.76 16.38 -1.11
C GLN A 64 11.25 15.55 -2.30
N ILE A 65 11.20 14.22 -2.22
CA ILE A 65 11.66 13.31 -3.29
C ILE A 65 10.57 12.92 -4.29
N ALA A 66 9.34 13.43 -4.13
CA ALA A 66 8.23 13.11 -5.01
C ALA A 66 8.50 13.42 -6.50
N PRO A 67 9.22 14.51 -6.88
CA PRO A 67 9.59 14.77 -8.28
C PRO A 67 10.45 13.67 -8.90
N GLU A 68 11.38 13.08 -8.15
CA GLU A 68 12.25 11.99 -8.57
C GLU A 68 11.45 10.69 -8.71
N LEU A 69 10.58 10.39 -7.74
CA LEU A 69 9.73 9.21 -7.78
C LEU A 69 8.78 9.21 -8.99
N ARG A 70 8.30 10.37 -9.42
CA ARG A 70 7.46 10.50 -10.63
C ARG A 70 8.19 10.13 -11.93
N GLN A 71 9.51 10.16 -11.94
CA GLN A 71 10.33 9.79 -13.10
C GLN A 71 10.56 8.28 -13.19
N MET A 72 10.19 7.51 -12.15
CA MET A 72 10.27 6.06 -12.15
C MET A 72 9.12 5.48 -13.00
N ALA A 73 9.42 5.20 -14.27
CA ALA A 73 8.54 4.50 -15.21
C ALA A 73 8.55 2.99 -14.95
#